data_AF-A0A819J0T1-F1
#
_entry.id   AF-A0A819J0T1-F1
#
_cell.length_a   1.000
_cell.length_b   1.000
_cell.length_c   1.000
_cell.angle_alpha   90.00
_cell.angle_beta   90.00
_cell.angle_gamma   90.00
#
_symmetry.space_group_name_H-M   'P 1'
#
loop_
_entity.id
_entity.type
_entity.pdbx_description
1 polymer ?
#
loop_
_entity_poly.entity_id
_entity_poly.type
_entity_poly.pdbx_seq_one_letter_code
_entity_poly.pdbx_strand_id
1 'polypeptide(L)'
;MCWDICSTQLPLFILCPNSRTNIGLNRDRWISNVFPPNQTIPIKIKNKCQLIGQLMGMAIRKKHYLYLKFLNLLWKQLLSE
;
A
#
# COMPACT_ATOMS: atom_id res chain seq x y z
N MET A 1 -13.71 2.48 -1.47
CA MET A 1 -12.81 2.02 -0.39
C MET A 1 -11.42 1.60 -0.89
N CYS A 2 -11.23 0.48 -1.60
CA CYS A 2 -9.88 0.10 -2.10
C CYS A 2 -9.29 1.14 -3.06
N TRP A 3 -10.13 1.77 -3.88
CA TRP A 3 -9.76 2.92 -4.71
C TRP A 3 -9.28 4.12 -3.89
N ASP A 4 -9.91 4.39 -2.75
CA ASP A 4 -9.53 5.51 -1.87
C ASP A 4 -8.21 5.25 -1.14
N ILE A 5 -7.93 3.98 -0.82
CA ILE A 5 -6.64 3.54 -0.27
C ILE A 5 -5.53 3.73 -1.32
N CYS A 6 -5.84 3.37 -2.57
CA CYS A 6 -4.97 3.54 -3.74
C CYS A 6 -5.28 4.86 -4.48
N SER A 7 -5.42 5.96 -3.73
CA SER A 7 -5.67 7.30 -4.28
C SER A 7 -4.50 8.23 -3.97
N THR A 8 -4.22 9.17 -4.87
CA THR A 8 -3.22 10.24 -4.65
C THR A 8 -3.62 11.19 -3.51
N GLN A 9 -4.90 11.20 -3.10
CA GLN A 9 -5.40 11.99 -1.98
C GLN A 9 -4.87 11.48 -0.62
N LEU A 10 -4.49 10.20 -0.55
CA LEU A 10 -3.94 9.59 0.65
C LEU A 10 -2.48 9.18 0.37
N PRO A 11 -1.49 9.95 0.83
CA PRO A 11 -0.07 9.73 0.46
C PRO A 11 0.57 8.55 1.21
N LEU A 12 -0.15 7.44 1.35
CA LEU A 12 0.33 6.19 1.96
C LEU A 12 0.90 5.24 0.93
N PHE A 13 0.29 5.21 -0.26
CA PHE A 13 0.74 4.41 -1.38
C PHE A 13 0.90 5.30 -2.59
N ILE A 14 1.90 4.98 -3.40
CA ILE A 14 2.15 5.65 -4.66
C ILE A 14 2.19 4.64 -5.79
N LEU A 15 1.79 5.08 -6.98
CA LEU A 15 1.99 4.33 -8.20
C LEU A 15 3.47 4.01 -8.40
N CYS A 16 3.77 2.76 -8.75
CA CYS A 16 5.13 2.33 -9.09
C CYS A 16 5.72 3.23 -10.19
N PRO A 17 7.06 3.38 -10.24
CA PRO A 17 7.71 4.14 -11.32
C PRO A 17 7.27 3.67 -12.72
N ASN A 18 7.18 2.34 -12.92
CA ASN A 18 6.72 1.73 -14.17
C ASN A 18 5.27 2.08 -14.52
N SER A 19 4.40 2.30 -13.53
CA SER A 19 3.04 2.76 -13.73
C SER A 19 2.99 4.23 -14.17
N ARG A 20 3.91 5.05 -13.64
CA ARG A 20 4.01 6.48 -13.99
C ARG A 20 4.60 6.69 -15.38
N THR A 21 5.62 5.92 -15.74
CA THR A 21 6.26 5.99 -17.06
C THR A 21 5.54 5.14 -18.10
N ASN A 22 4.63 4.25 -17.68
CA ASN A 22 3.92 3.27 -18.51
C ASN A 22 4.86 2.33 -19.29
N ILE A 23 5.99 1.95 -18.68
CA ILE A 23 7.03 1.10 -19.30
C ILE A 23 7.16 -0.21 -18.51
N GLY A 24 7.35 -1.33 -19.22
CA GLY A 24 7.74 -2.60 -18.62
C GLY A 24 6.59 -3.38 -17.93
N LEU A 25 6.88 -4.05 -16.81
CA LEU A 25 5.92 -4.83 -16.02
C LEU A 25 5.49 -4.05 -14.76
N ASN A 26 4.40 -4.47 -14.10
CA ASN A 26 3.86 -3.87 -12.88
C ASN A 26 3.30 -2.44 -13.03
N ARG A 27 2.76 -2.12 -14.21
CA ARG A 27 2.21 -0.78 -14.56
C ARG A 27 0.91 -0.41 -13.84
N ASP A 28 0.30 -1.36 -13.16
CA ASP A 28 -0.94 -1.16 -12.38
C ASP A 28 -0.73 -1.39 -10.88
N ARG A 29 0.54 -1.50 -10.45
CA ARG A 29 0.90 -1.80 -9.06
C ARG A 29 1.18 -0.55 -8.24
N TRP A 30 0.94 -0.69 -6.94
CA TRP A 30 1.17 0.33 -5.92
C TRP A 30 2.27 -0.12 -4.96
N ILE A 31 3.09 0.84 -4.54
CA ILE A 31 4.12 0.65 -3.51
C ILE A 31 3.81 1.53 -2.31
N SER A 32 4.35 1.14 -1.15
CA SER A 32 4.35 2.00 0.02
C SER A 32 5.07 3.30 -0.32
N ASN A 33 4.51 4.44 0.11
CA ASN A 33 5.22 5.69 0.07
C ASN A 33 6.32 5.62 1.15
N VAL A 34 7.50 5.14 0.75
CA VAL A 34 8.63 4.94 1.66
C VAL A 34 9.06 6.31 2.19
N PHE A 35 8.82 6.55 3.47
CA PHE A 35 9.43 7.67 4.18
C PHE A 35 10.92 7.36 4.32
N PRO A 36 11.81 8.37 4.23
CA PRO A 36 13.24 8.17 4.38
C PRO A 36 13.53 7.35 5.64
N PRO A 37 14.44 6.36 5.61
CA PRO A 37 14.69 5.46 6.74
C PRO A 37 15.11 6.20 8.02
N ASN A 38 15.63 7.43 7.86
CA ASN A 38 16.10 8.29 8.94
C ASN A 38 15.05 9.32 9.40
N GLN A 39 13.81 9.25 8.90
CA GLN A 39 12.74 10.16 9.29
C GLN A 39 11.67 9.46 10.12
N THR A 40 11.32 10.10 11.23
CA THR A 40 10.19 9.67 12.06
C THR A 40 8.90 9.80 11.27
N ILE A 41 8.21 8.67 11.07
CA ILE A 41 6.90 8.66 10.40
C ILE A 41 5.91 9.45 11.27
N PRO A 42 5.22 10.47 10.73
CA PRO A 42 4.23 11.24 11.48
C PRO A 42 3.14 10.33 12.07
N ILE A 43 2.72 10.60 13.32
CA ILE A 43 1.71 9.80 14.03
C ILE A 43 0.43 9.64 13.21
N LYS A 44 -0.01 10.71 12.54
CA LYS A 44 -1.19 10.68 11.66
C LYS A 44 -1.08 9.65 10.54
N ILE A 45 0.12 9.46 9.99
CA ILE A 45 0.39 8.50 8.92
C ILE A 45 0.43 7.09 9.50
N LYS A 46 1.12 6.91 10.63
CA LYS A 46 1.15 5.63 11.35
C LYS A 46 -0.26 5.11 11.69
N ASN A 47 -1.13 5.99 12.21
CA ASN A 47 -2.51 5.63 12.55
C ASN A 47 -3.33 5.23 11.31
N LYS A 48 -3.12 5.90 10.17
CA LYS A 48 -3.76 5.54 8.90
C LYS A 48 -3.29 4.17 8.39
N CYS A 49 -1.99 3.88 8.47
CA CYS A 49 -1.45 2.56 8.12
C CYS A 49 -2.00 1.46 9.04
N GLN A 50 -2.11 1.73 10.35
CA GLN A 50 -2.69 0.80 11.31
C GLN A 50 -4.15 0.47 10.97
N LEU A 51 -4.95 1.48 10.62
CA LEU A 51 -6.34 1.28 10.20
C LEU A 51 -6.43 0.37 8.96
N ILE A 52 -5.56 0.59 7.96
CA ILE A 52 -5.52 -0.25 6.75
C ILE A 52 -5.14 -1.68 7.10
N GLY A 53 -4.15 -1.88 7.97
CA GLY A 53 -3.78 -3.21 8.45
C GLY A 53 -4.94 -3.93 9.16
N GLN A 54 -5.70 -3.22 9.99
CA GLN A 54 -6.90 -3.77 10.64
C GLN A 54 -7.98 -4.17 9.63
N LEU A 55 -8.21 -3.33 8.60
CA LEU A 55 -9.16 -3.60 7.52
C LEU A 55 -8.75 -4.83 6.71
N MET A 56 -7.47 -4.95 6.37
CA MET A 56 -6.92 -6.13 5.70
C MET A 56 -7.14 -7.39 6.55
N GLY A 57 -6.80 -7.34 7.84
CA GLY A 57 -7.03 -8.46 8.76
C GLY A 57 -8.50 -8.84 8.90
N MET A 58 -9.40 -7.86 8.93
CA MET A 58 -10.84 -8.10 8.97
C MET A 58 -11.33 -8.79 7.69
N ALA A 59 -10.90 -8.29 6.53
CA ALA A 59 -11.28 -8.86 5.24
C ALA A 59 -10.81 -10.32 5.10
N ILE A 60 -9.57 -10.62 5.51
CA ILE A 60 -9.03 -11.98 5.53
C ILE A 60 -9.90 -12.90 6.40
N ARG A 61 -10.21 -12.49 7.65
CA ARG A 61 -11.03 -13.30 8.57
C ARG A 61 -12.45 -13.53 8.06
N LYS A 62 -13.00 -12.58 7.30
CA LYS A 62 -14.34 -12.66 6.71
C LYS A 62 -14.35 -13.31 5.31
N LYS A 63 -13.20 -13.78 4.81
CA LYS A 63 -13.02 -14.28 3.44
C LYS A 63 -13.51 -13.29 2.38
N HIS A 64 -13.35 -12.00 2.67
CA HIS A 64 -13.73 -10.91 1.78
C HIS A 64 -12.51 -10.47 0.97
N TYR A 65 -12.69 -10.33 -0.34
CA TYR A 65 -11.62 -9.92 -1.24
C TYR A 65 -11.46 -8.40 -1.25
N LEU A 66 -10.27 -7.92 -0.89
CA LEU A 66 -9.87 -6.53 -1.13
C LEU A 66 -9.08 -6.46 -2.43
N TYR A 67 -9.54 -5.65 -3.37
CA TYR A 67 -8.86 -5.43 -4.65
C TYR A 67 -7.67 -4.46 -4.50
N LEU A 68 -6.64 -4.88 -3.76
CA LEU A 68 -5.42 -4.12 -3.51
C LEU A 68 -4.32 -4.57 -4.47
N LYS A 69 -3.96 -3.73 -5.44
CA LYS A 69 -2.92 -4.01 -6.43
C LYS A 69 -1.53 -3.65 -5.92
N PHE A 70 -1.09 -4.22 -4.80
CA PHE A 70 0.26 -3.95 -4.32
C PHE A 70 1.34 -4.71 -5.11
N LEU A 71 2.53 -4.11 -5.20
CA LEU A 71 3.72 -4.76 -5.75
C LEU A 71 4.16 -5.93 -4.85
N ASN A 72 4.72 -7.00 -5.44
CA ASN A 72 5.19 -8.19 -4.71
C ASN A 72 6.11 -7.86 -3.54
N LEU A 73 6.94 -6.82 -3.66
CA LEU A 73 7.82 -6.37 -2.57
C LEU A 73 7.05 -6.06 -1.28
N LEU A 74 5.88 -5.42 -1.41
CA LEU A 74 5.08 -5.04 -0.25
C LEU A 74 4.45 -6.27 0.43
N TRP A 75 4.03 -7.25 -0.37
CA TRP A 75 3.54 -8.52 0.16
C TRP A 75 4.63 -9.29 0.91
N LYS A 76 5.85 -9.33 0.37
CA LYS A 76 7.00 -9.94 1.04
C LYS A 76 7.31 -9.27 2.38
N GLN A 77 7.30 -7.93 2.42
CA GLN A 77 7.47 -7.18 3.67
C GLN A 77 6.42 -7.52 4.73
N LEU A 78 5.16 -7.73 4.33
CA LEU A 78 4.09 -8.12 5.26
C LEU A 78 4.27 -9.56 5.79
N LEU A 79 4.86 -10.44 4.99
CA LEU A 79 5.12 -11.84 5.34
C LEU A 79 6.47 -12.04 6.05
N SER A 80 7.29 -10.99 6.16
CA SER A 80 8.68 -11.07 6.63
C SER A 80 9.56 -11.99 5.75
N GLU A 81 9.35 -11.94 4.43
CA GLU A 81 10.13 -12.64 3.39
C GLU A 81 11.11 -11.73 2.63
#